data_AF-A0A961WLY6-F1
#
_entry.id   AF-A0A961WLY6-F1
#
_cell.length_a   1.000
_cell.length_b   1.000
_cell.length_c   1.000
_cell.angle_alpha   90.00
_cell.angle_beta   90.00
_cell.angle_gamma   90.00
#
_symmetry.space_group_name_H-M   'P 1'
#
loop_
_entity.id
_entity.type
_entity.pdbx_description
1 polymer ?
#
loop_
_entity_poly.entity_id
_entity_poly.type
_entity_poly.pdbx_seq_one_letter_code
_entity_poly.pdbx_strand_id
1 'polypeptide(L)'
;RTLFAVGDEKQSIYSFQGARPEEFARMGTLFRERAKAAGAPWQDVPLTLSFRTVAPVLDAVDHVFRDPSRTPGLTARRVTDDGSRRNTKSSSTDAVRHAARRIGQAGLVEIWDTETAEEPSRPDPWLPLVGEDSDVTAAPPAVRLANRIADRIAEMIGSGETLLSEGRPITAGDILILVRRRHPFVRPMVAALKARRIDVAGADRLKLSDQIAVQDLMSLADFLTLPEDDLALANVLKSPLFGFDDDQLLDIAHNRKGPLWKALLDHRSDHPAYEEAAALLRDWRRRADFLPPYEFLAGMLERDGMRQRLLARLGPEAADSIDEMLNLAIAFDDLAPPSLTGFLAWLRASDREIKRDMEHG
;
A
#
# COMPACT_ATOMS: atom_id res chain seq x y z
N ARG A 1 17.41 35.22 -13.62
CA ARG A 1 17.16 33.88 -13.04
C ARG A 1 16.88 32.93 -14.19
N THR A 2 17.48 31.74 -14.18
CA THR A 2 17.23 30.68 -15.17
C THR A 2 16.03 29.84 -14.72
N LEU A 3 15.19 29.42 -15.67
CA LEU A 3 14.03 28.56 -15.43
C LEU A 3 14.21 27.28 -16.23
N PHE A 4 14.06 26.14 -15.56
CA PHE A 4 14.10 24.81 -16.17
C PHE A 4 12.92 24.01 -15.65
N ALA A 5 12.14 23.42 -16.55
CA ALA A 5 10.96 22.63 -16.23
C ALA A 5 10.94 21.37 -17.11
N VAL A 6 10.58 20.25 -16.51
CA VAL A 6 10.47 18.94 -17.17
C VAL A 6 9.12 18.35 -16.78
N GLY A 7 8.41 17.77 -17.73
CA GLY A 7 7.12 17.12 -17.50
C GLY A 7 6.57 16.47 -18.76
N ASP A 8 5.65 15.53 -18.57
CA ASP A 8 4.89 14.90 -19.64
C ASP A 8 3.40 15.05 -19.34
N GLU A 9 2.70 15.87 -20.13
CA GLU A 9 1.25 16.08 -19.98
C GLU A 9 0.46 14.78 -20.07
N LYS A 10 0.94 13.81 -20.85
CA LYS A 10 0.30 12.50 -21.07
C LYS A 10 0.31 11.64 -19.80
N GLN A 11 1.20 11.94 -18.86
CA GLN A 11 1.37 11.21 -17.59
C GLN A 11 0.66 11.90 -16.41
N SER A 12 -0.12 12.95 -16.66
CA SER A 12 -0.89 13.62 -15.61
C SER A 12 -2.09 12.77 -15.15
N ILE A 13 -1.85 11.85 -14.23
CA ILE A 13 -2.84 10.91 -13.68
C ILE A 13 -3.48 11.36 -12.34
N TYR A 14 -3.07 12.52 -11.80
CA TYR A 14 -3.47 13.03 -10.48
C TYR A 14 -4.54 14.14 -10.49
N SER A 15 -5.44 14.14 -11.49
CA SER A 15 -6.50 15.17 -11.57
C SER A 15 -7.41 15.24 -10.33
N PHE A 16 -7.58 14.11 -9.62
CA PHE A 16 -8.31 14.02 -8.34
C PHE A 16 -7.61 14.73 -7.17
N GLN A 17 -6.32 15.05 -7.28
CA GLN A 17 -5.57 15.85 -6.30
C GLN A 17 -5.48 17.33 -6.71
N GLY A 18 -6.20 17.73 -7.77
CA GLY A 18 -6.17 19.09 -8.29
C GLY A 18 -5.06 19.36 -9.31
N ALA A 19 -4.31 18.35 -9.75
CA ALA A 19 -3.36 18.51 -10.84
C ALA A 19 -4.09 18.86 -12.14
N ARG A 20 -3.71 19.97 -12.77
CA ARG A 20 -4.30 20.47 -14.02
C ARG A 20 -3.25 20.42 -15.13
N PRO A 21 -3.27 19.41 -16.03
CA PRO A 21 -2.31 19.35 -17.14
C PRO A 21 -2.35 20.60 -18.03
N GLU A 22 -3.51 21.27 -18.10
CA GLU A 22 -3.68 22.56 -18.77
C GLU A 22 -2.77 23.68 -18.20
N GLU A 23 -2.46 23.66 -16.90
CA GLU A 23 -1.60 24.68 -16.28
C GLU A 23 -0.15 24.54 -16.71
N PHE A 24 0.33 23.33 -17.00
CA PHE A 24 1.68 23.12 -17.51
C PHE A 24 1.84 23.77 -18.89
N ALA A 25 0.88 23.52 -19.80
CA ALA A 25 0.82 24.17 -21.12
C ALA A 25 0.68 25.70 -21.02
N ARG A 26 -0.18 26.18 -20.11
CA ARG A 26 -0.42 27.62 -19.89
C ARG A 26 0.83 28.33 -19.36
N MET A 27 1.48 27.76 -18.35
CA MET A 27 2.71 28.32 -17.78
C MET A 27 3.87 28.27 -18.76
N GLY A 28 3.99 27.18 -19.55
CA GLY A 28 4.97 27.09 -20.63
C GLY A 28 4.80 28.20 -21.67
N THR A 29 3.56 28.51 -22.04
CA THR A 29 3.26 29.63 -22.95
C THR A 29 3.62 30.99 -22.34
N LEU A 30 3.22 31.22 -21.08
CA LEU A 30 3.52 32.46 -20.36
C LEU A 30 5.03 32.73 -20.23
N PHE A 31 5.81 31.71 -19.87
CA PHE A 31 7.26 31.87 -19.72
C PHE A 31 7.98 32.04 -21.07
N ARG A 32 7.49 31.37 -22.12
CA ARG A 32 7.97 31.60 -23.49
C ARG A 32 7.77 33.05 -23.92
N GLU A 33 6.61 33.63 -23.66
CA GLU A 33 6.32 35.02 -24.00
C GLU A 33 7.20 36.00 -23.21
N ARG A 34 7.37 35.76 -21.91
CA ARG A 34 8.26 36.57 -21.06
C ARG A 34 9.73 36.47 -21.48
N ALA A 35 10.20 35.28 -21.84
CA ALA A 35 11.56 35.09 -22.33
C ALA A 35 11.79 35.86 -23.65
N LYS A 36 10.83 35.79 -24.58
CA LYS A 36 10.86 36.57 -25.83
C LYS A 36 10.86 38.07 -25.57
N ALA A 37 9.99 38.56 -24.67
CA ALA A 37 9.91 39.98 -24.32
C ALA A 37 11.21 40.51 -23.67
N ALA A 38 11.93 39.66 -22.93
CA ALA A 38 13.21 39.98 -22.32
C ALA A 38 14.43 39.76 -23.25
N GLY A 39 14.23 39.35 -24.51
CA GLY A 39 15.32 39.03 -25.43
C GLY A 39 16.14 37.80 -25.04
N ALA A 40 15.63 36.95 -24.16
CA ALA A 40 16.31 35.74 -23.69
C ALA A 40 15.99 34.52 -24.59
N PRO A 41 16.93 33.57 -24.74
CA PRO A 41 16.69 32.35 -25.50
C PRO A 41 15.66 31.45 -24.80
N TRP A 42 14.72 30.91 -25.57
CA TRP A 42 13.77 29.86 -25.14
C TRP A 42 13.96 28.63 -26.02
N GLN A 43 14.08 27.45 -25.40
CA GLN A 43 14.28 26.19 -26.11
C GLN A 43 13.25 25.16 -25.64
N ASP A 44 12.49 24.60 -26.58
CA ASP A 44 11.68 23.41 -26.34
C ASP A 44 12.45 22.19 -26.82
N VAL A 45 12.73 21.26 -25.91
CA VAL A 45 13.48 20.03 -26.23
C VAL A 45 12.53 18.84 -26.11
N PRO A 46 11.99 18.32 -27.22
CA PRO A 46 11.15 17.13 -27.18
C PRO A 46 12.03 15.89 -26.93
N LEU A 47 11.72 15.15 -25.86
CA LEU A 47 12.36 13.87 -25.54
C LEU A 47 11.49 12.72 -26.04
N THR A 48 11.67 12.32 -27.29
CA THR A 48 10.88 11.24 -27.93
C THR A 48 11.56 9.87 -27.88
N LEU A 49 12.84 9.82 -27.47
CA LEU A 49 13.64 8.61 -27.41
C LEU A 49 13.50 7.93 -26.04
N SER A 50 12.92 6.73 -26.02
CA SER A 50 12.84 5.88 -24.83
C SER A 50 14.09 4.99 -24.71
N PHE A 51 14.72 5.05 -23.54
CA PHE A 51 15.83 4.17 -23.15
C PHE A 51 15.38 3.00 -22.28
N ARG A 52 14.13 3.06 -21.75
CA ARG A 52 13.59 2.08 -20.81
C ARG A 52 12.92 0.90 -21.52
N THR A 53 12.26 1.15 -22.65
CA THR A 53 11.33 0.19 -23.28
C THR A 53 11.77 -0.22 -24.69
N VAL A 54 11.24 -1.33 -25.18
CA VAL A 54 11.49 -1.91 -26.51
C VAL A 54 10.44 -1.48 -27.54
N ALA A 55 10.79 -1.56 -28.82
CA ALA A 55 9.93 -1.09 -29.92
C ALA A 55 8.52 -1.71 -29.94
N PRO A 56 8.32 -3.04 -29.78
CA PRO A 56 6.98 -3.64 -29.84
C PRO A 56 5.99 -3.08 -28.81
N VAL A 57 6.46 -2.74 -27.61
CA VAL A 57 5.62 -2.17 -26.55
C VAL A 57 5.28 -0.70 -26.88
N LEU A 58 6.25 0.06 -27.39
CA LEU A 58 6.02 1.45 -27.81
C LEU A 58 5.05 1.52 -29.00
N ASP A 59 5.18 0.63 -29.97
CA ASP A 59 4.28 0.55 -31.12
C ASP A 59 2.85 0.22 -30.70
N ALA A 60 2.68 -0.68 -29.72
CA ALA A 60 1.37 -1.01 -29.15
C ALA A 60 0.75 0.20 -28.44
N VAL A 61 1.54 0.91 -27.63
CA VAL A 61 1.14 2.16 -26.97
C VAL A 61 0.70 3.21 -28.00
N ASP A 62 1.53 3.47 -29.01
CA ASP A 62 1.26 4.44 -30.07
C ASP A 62 0.01 4.06 -30.87
N HIS A 63 -0.24 2.76 -31.06
CA HIS A 63 -1.45 2.27 -31.71
C HIS A 63 -2.73 2.57 -30.90
N VAL A 64 -2.69 2.34 -29.58
CA VAL A 64 -3.81 2.64 -28.67
C VAL A 64 -4.13 4.15 -28.66
N PHE A 65 -3.10 4.99 -28.67
CA PHE A 65 -3.24 6.45 -28.61
C PHE A 65 -3.42 7.12 -29.98
N ARG A 66 -3.43 6.35 -31.08
CA ARG A 66 -3.57 6.88 -32.44
C ARG A 66 -4.94 7.49 -32.72
N ASP A 67 -5.99 7.01 -32.05
CA ASP A 67 -7.37 7.46 -32.25
C ASP A 67 -7.79 8.45 -31.16
N PRO A 68 -7.83 9.76 -31.44
CA PRO A 68 -8.19 10.78 -30.45
C PRO A 68 -9.61 10.64 -29.91
N SER A 69 -10.50 9.92 -30.59
CA SER A 69 -11.87 9.67 -30.11
C SER A 69 -11.91 8.69 -28.93
N ARG A 70 -10.90 7.81 -28.81
CA ARG A 70 -10.79 6.81 -27.74
C ARG A 70 -10.02 7.33 -26.53
N THR A 71 -9.25 8.40 -26.69
CA THR A 71 -8.36 8.95 -25.66
C THR A 71 -8.58 10.44 -25.43
N PRO A 72 -9.79 10.85 -25.02
CA PRO A 72 -10.05 12.25 -24.68
C PRO A 72 -9.19 12.67 -23.49
N GLY A 73 -8.35 13.71 -23.67
CA GLY A 73 -7.53 14.29 -22.60
C GLY A 73 -6.05 13.87 -22.57
N LEU A 74 -5.56 13.12 -23.57
CA LEU A 74 -4.15 12.72 -23.65
C LEU A 74 -3.18 13.92 -23.82
N THR A 75 -3.60 14.95 -24.56
CA THR A 75 -2.86 16.19 -24.75
C THR A 75 -3.76 17.35 -24.40
N ALA A 76 -3.25 18.38 -23.72
CA ALA A 76 -3.99 19.61 -23.53
C ALA A 76 -4.36 20.15 -24.92
N ARG A 77 -5.66 20.12 -25.25
CA ARG A 77 -6.16 20.65 -26.51
C ARG A 77 -5.73 22.11 -26.56
N ARG A 78 -4.86 22.51 -27.50
CA ARG A 78 -4.51 23.92 -27.72
C ARG A 78 -5.81 24.70 -27.85
N VAL A 79 -6.19 25.43 -26.80
CA VAL A 79 -7.27 26.40 -26.86
C VAL A 79 -6.68 27.57 -27.64
N THR A 80 -7.06 27.70 -28.91
CA THR A 80 -6.80 28.93 -29.65
C THR A 80 -7.65 30.05 -29.05
N ASP A 81 -7.06 31.23 -28.94
CA ASP A 81 -7.48 32.42 -28.17
C ASP A 81 -8.79 33.12 -28.61
N ASP A 82 -9.69 32.41 -29.30
CA ASP A 82 -11.04 32.85 -29.60
C ASP A 82 -11.98 31.87 -28.91
N GLY A 83 -12.70 32.33 -27.87
CA GLY A 83 -13.63 31.56 -27.02
C GLY A 83 -14.79 30.85 -27.76
N SER A 84 -14.71 30.74 -29.07
CA SER A 84 -15.47 29.86 -29.91
C SER A 84 -15.01 28.40 -29.74
N ARG A 85 -15.89 27.55 -29.21
CA ARG A 85 -15.80 26.07 -29.30
C ARG A 85 -15.99 25.59 -30.75
N ARG A 86 -15.30 26.20 -31.71
CA ARG A 86 -15.26 25.71 -33.09
C ARG A 86 -14.21 24.61 -33.14
N ASN A 87 -14.67 23.45 -33.61
CA ASN A 87 -13.87 22.30 -33.99
C ASN A 87 -13.03 22.68 -35.23
N THR A 88 -12.12 23.65 -35.11
CA THR A 88 -11.13 23.90 -36.14
C THR A 88 -10.13 22.75 -36.05
N LYS A 89 -10.13 21.92 -37.10
CA LYS A 89 -9.09 20.95 -37.42
C LYS A 89 -7.74 21.68 -37.47
N SER A 90 -7.13 21.92 -36.31
CA SER A 90 -5.74 22.28 -36.21
C SER A 90 -4.97 21.03 -36.59
N SER A 91 -4.42 21.05 -37.80
CA SER A 91 -3.71 19.98 -38.49
C SER A 91 -2.31 19.75 -37.89
N SER A 92 -2.24 19.58 -36.58
CA SER A 92 -1.05 19.09 -35.88
C SER A 92 -1.48 18.24 -34.68
N THR A 93 -2.28 17.22 -34.92
CA THR A 93 -2.15 15.98 -34.14
C THR A 93 -0.78 15.42 -34.49
N ASP A 94 0.27 15.92 -33.84
CA ASP A 94 1.53 15.18 -33.78
C ASP A 94 1.17 13.87 -33.10
N ALA A 95 0.97 12.84 -33.92
CA ALA A 95 0.79 11.48 -33.43
C ALA A 95 1.93 11.25 -32.46
N VAL A 96 1.60 10.97 -31.20
CA VAL A 96 2.59 10.64 -30.19
C VAL A 96 3.36 9.45 -30.75
N ARG A 97 4.62 9.68 -31.11
CA ARG A 97 5.51 8.68 -31.66
C ARG A 97 6.68 8.55 -30.72
N HIS A 98 6.85 7.37 -30.15
CA HIS A 98 8.00 7.07 -29.33
C HIS A 98 9.04 6.33 -30.17
N ALA A 99 10.30 6.73 -30.06
CA ALA A 99 11.41 5.99 -30.65
C ALA A 99 12.07 5.12 -29.57
N ALA A 100 12.28 3.84 -29.82
CA ALA A 100 13.05 2.98 -28.90
C ALA A 100 14.54 3.06 -29.23
N ARG A 101 15.39 3.24 -28.21
CA ARG A 101 16.85 3.09 -28.36
C ARG A 101 17.27 1.62 -28.41
N ARG A 102 16.50 0.72 -27.78
CA ARG A 102 16.72 -0.74 -27.69
C ARG A 102 16.28 -1.44 -28.99
N ILE A 103 16.94 -1.15 -30.09
CA ILE A 103 16.63 -1.71 -31.41
C ILE A 103 17.04 -3.20 -31.45
N GLY A 104 16.15 -4.07 -31.93
CA GLY A 104 16.40 -5.50 -32.09
C GLY A 104 16.21 -6.34 -30.81
N GLN A 105 15.83 -5.73 -29.69
CA GLN A 105 15.42 -6.49 -28.50
C GLN A 105 13.99 -7.01 -28.68
N ALA A 106 13.76 -8.26 -28.28
CA ALA A 106 12.45 -8.87 -28.33
C ALA A 106 11.49 -8.18 -27.35
N GLY A 107 10.22 -8.06 -27.77
CA GLY A 107 9.13 -7.58 -26.96
C GLY A 107 7.84 -8.23 -27.42
N LEU A 108 6.97 -8.56 -26.47
CA LEU A 108 5.70 -9.23 -26.73
C LEU A 108 4.60 -8.47 -26.00
N VAL A 109 3.49 -8.23 -26.70
CA VAL A 109 2.27 -7.68 -26.12
C VAL A 109 1.16 -8.67 -26.43
N GLU A 110 0.61 -9.27 -25.39
CA GLU A 110 -0.50 -10.22 -25.49
C GLU A 110 -1.78 -9.61 -24.92
N ILE A 111 -2.91 -9.94 -25.55
CA ILE A 111 -4.23 -9.59 -25.06
C ILE A 111 -4.95 -10.91 -24.80
N TRP A 112 -5.33 -11.15 -23.55
CA TRP A 112 -6.06 -12.35 -23.15
C TRP A 112 -7.57 -12.12 -23.17
N ASP A 113 -8.33 -13.19 -23.42
CA ASP A 113 -9.79 -13.16 -23.35
C ASP A 113 -10.29 -12.78 -21.96
N THR A 114 -11.42 -12.08 -21.91
CA THR A 114 -12.01 -11.58 -20.66
C THR A 114 -12.75 -12.69 -19.93
N GLU A 115 -12.45 -12.88 -18.65
CA GLU A 115 -13.19 -13.77 -17.77
C GLU A 115 -14.60 -13.24 -17.47
N THR A 116 -15.63 -13.93 -17.95
CA THR A 116 -17.04 -13.55 -17.73
C THR A 116 -17.63 -14.22 -16.49
N ALA A 117 -18.54 -13.54 -15.81
CA ALA A 117 -19.33 -14.18 -14.75
C ALA A 117 -20.23 -15.25 -15.36
N GLU A 118 -20.13 -16.48 -14.86
CA GLU A 118 -21.10 -17.53 -15.15
C GLU A 118 -22.29 -17.33 -14.22
N GLU A 119 -23.52 -17.49 -14.73
CA GLU A 119 -24.69 -17.52 -13.86
C GLU A 119 -24.60 -18.77 -12.99
N PRO A 120 -24.67 -18.64 -11.65
CA PRO A 120 -24.65 -19.80 -10.78
C PRO A 120 -25.84 -20.68 -11.15
N SER A 121 -25.58 -21.92 -11.57
CA SER A 121 -26.63 -22.92 -11.72
C SER A 121 -27.32 -23.06 -10.38
N ARG A 122 -28.64 -22.84 -10.32
CA ARG A 122 -29.40 -23.07 -9.10
C ARG A 122 -29.19 -24.53 -8.69
N PRO A 123 -28.66 -24.82 -7.48
CA PRO A 123 -28.62 -26.19 -7.01
C PRO A 123 -30.06 -26.71 -6.93
N ASP A 124 -30.27 -27.95 -7.38
CA ASP A 124 -31.57 -28.61 -7.31
C ASP A 124 -31.98 -28.71 -5.83
N PRO A 125 -33.13 -28.15 -5.42
CA PRO A 125 -33.60 -28.18 -4.04
C PRO A 125 -33.76 -29.58 -3.43
N TRP A 126 -33.75 -30.63 -4.27
CA TRP A 126 -33.93 -32.02 -3.87
C TRP A 126 -32.64 -32.83 -3.80
N LEU A 127 -31.47 -32.25 -4.10
CA LEU A 127 -30.20 -32.93 -3.88
C LEU A 127 -29.82 -32.90 -2.38
N PRO A 128 -29.39 -34.03 -1.80
CA PRO A 128 -28.83 -34.03 -0.44
C PRO A 128 -27.56 -33.16 -0.41
N LEU A 129 -27.35 -32.43 0.69
CA LEU A 129 -26.12 -31.67 0.96
C LEU A 129 -24.95 -32.68 1.15
N VAL A 130 -24.35 -33.15 0.05
CA VAL A 130 -23.24 -34.11 0.11
C VAL A 130 -21.91 -33.35 0.22
N GLY A 131 -21.54 -32.99 1.45
CA GLY A 131 -20.19 -32.51 1.78
C GLY A 131 -19.81 -31.14 1.19
N GLU A 132 -18.97 -30.41 1.91
CA GLU A 132 -18.50 -29.06 1.54
C GLU A 132 -17.65 -29.02 0.24
N ASP A 133 -17.46 -30.17 -0.43
CA ASP A 133 -16.64 -30.33 -1.64
C ASP A 133 -17.44 -30.52 -2.95
N SER A 134 -18.78 -30.60 -2.92
CA SER A 134 -19.57 -30.93 -4.13
C SER A 134 -20.34 -29.78 -4.77
N ASP A 135 -20.42 -28.61 -4.14
CA ASP A 135 -20.90 -27.40 -4.80
C ASP A 135 -19.72 -26.69 -5.48
N VAL A 136 -19.41 -27.09 -6.72
CA VAL A 136 -18.57 -26.30 -7.64
C VAL A 136 -19.35 -25.04 -8.02
N THR A 137 -19.53 -24.14 -7.05
CA THR A 137 -19.83 -22.76 -7.33
C THR A 137 -18.65 -22.24 -8.13
N ALA A 138 -18.89 -21.98 -9.42
CA ALA A 138 -17.85 -21.49 -10.33
C ALA A 138 -17.11 -20.34 -9.63
N ALA A 139 -15.79 -20.51 -9.45
CA ALA A 139 -14.99 -19.53 -8.73
C ALA A 139 -15.24 -18.13 -9.36
N PRO A 140 -15.35 -17.06 -8.54
CA PRO A 140 -15.61 -15.73 -9.06
C PRO A 140 -14.63 -15.38 -10.18
N PRO A 141 -15.03 -14.63 -11.23
CA PRO A 141 -14.16 -14.32 -12.37
C PRO A 141 -12.80 -13.72 -11.96
N ALA A 142 -12.78 -12.93 -10.89
CA ALA A 142 -11.57 -12.36 -10.31
C ALA A 142 -10.60 -13.44 -9.77
N VAL A 143 -11.12 -14.52 -9.18
CA VAL A 143 -10.31 -15.65 -8.67
C VAL A 143 -9.77 -16.48 -9.84
N ARG A 144 -10.58 -16.72 -10.87
CA ARG A 144 -10.12 -17.45 -12.07
C ARG A 144 -9.02 -16.70 -12.80
N LEU A 145 -9.21 -15.39 -13.02
CA LEU A 145 -8.19 -14.54 -13.62
C LEU A 145 -6.91 -14.52 -12.77
N ALA A 146 -7.04 -14.40 -11.45
CA ALA A 146 -5.90 -14.44 -10.54
C ALA A 146 -5.11 -15.75 -10.63
N ASN A 147 -5.81 -16.89 -10.66
CA ASN A 147 -5.18 -18.20 -10.85
C ASN A 147 -4.49 -18.31 -12.20
N ARG A 148 -5.15 -17.91 -13.29
CA ARG A 148 -4.58 -17.94 -14.64
C ARG A 148 -3.30 -17.11 -14.75
N ILE A 149 -3.28 -15.91 -14.15
CA ILE A 149 -2.07 -15.07 -14.11
C ILE A 149 -0.98 -15.75 -13.27
N ALA A 150 -1.33 -16.29 -12.10
CA ALA A 150 -0.36 -16.95 -11.23
C ALA A 150 0.22 -18.24 -11.87
N ASP A 151 -0.58 -19.00 -12.61
CA ASP A 151 -0.16 -20.17 -13.38
C ASP A 151 0.84 -19.79 -14.46
N ARG A 152 0.54 -18.72 -15.22
CA ARG A 152 1.46 -18.23 -16.25
C ARG A 152 2.80 -17.79 -15.65
N ILE A 153 2.77 -17.07 -14.53
CA ILE A 153 4.00 -16.64 -13.84
C ILE A 153 4.78 -17.85 -13.33
N ALA A 154 4.11 -18.83 -12.73
CA ALA A 154 4.74 -20.07 -12.27
C ALA A 154 5.37 -20.85 -13.44
N GLU A 155 4.71 -20.91 -14.59
CA GLU A 155 5.24 -21.53 -15.80
C GLU A 155 6.48 -20.79 -16.32
N MET A 156 6.47 -19.46 -16.38
CA MET A 156 7.61 -18.66 -16.83
C MET A 156 8.84 -18.86 -15.94
N ILE A 157 8.64 -18.86 -14.62
CA ILE A 157 9.71 -19.08 -13.63
C ILE A 157 10.17 -20.55 -13.67
N GLY A 158 9.23 -21.50 -13.70
CA GLY A 158 9.51 -22.93 -13.65
C GLY A 158 10.15 -23.50 -14.92
N SER A 159 9.82 -22.95 -16.10
CA SER A 159 10.45 -23.31 -17.37
C SER A 159 11.84 -22.70 -17.56
N GLY A 160 12.23 -21.75 -16.71
CA GLY A 160 13.50 -21.03 -16.83
C GLY A 160 13.54 -20.12 -18.04
N GLU A 161 12.40 -19.55 -18.43
CA GLU A 161 12.32 -18.61 -19.55
C GLU A 161 13.35 -17.50 -19.37
N THR A 162 14.15 -17.25 -20.40
CA THR A 162 15.29 -16.33 -20.30
C THR A 162 14.84 -14.91 -20.60
N LEU A 163 15.09 -14.01 -19.65
CA LEU A 163 14.95 -12.57 -19.86
C LEU A 163 16.05 -12.09 -20.80
N LEU A 164 15.72 -11.96 -22.09
CA LEU A 164 16.68 -11.62 -23.15
C LEU A 164 17.42 -10.30 -22.94
N SER A 165 16.86 -9.35 -22.18
CA SER A 165 17.53 -8.08 -21.89
C SER A 165 18.71 -8.21 -20.93
N GLU A 166 18.68 -9.18 -20.02
CA GLU A 166 19.71 -9.39 -18.99
C GLU A 166 20.45 -10.72 -19.13
N GLY A 167 19.98 -11.61 -20.02
CA GLY A 167 20.62 -12.91 -20.28
C GLY A 167 20.52 -13.89 -19.12
N ARG A 168 19.56 -13.69 -18.20
CA ARG A 168 19.31 -14.56 -17.04
C ARG A 168 17.86 -15.07 -17.02
N PRO A 169 17.55 -16.15 -16.30
CA PRO A 169 16.17 -16.59 -16.09
C PRO A 169 15.31 -15.51 -15.43
N ILE A 170 14.02 -15.50 -15.77
CA ILE A 170 13.01 -14.62 -15.15
C ILE A 170 12.85 -14.99 -13.67
N THR A 171 12.83 -13.97 -12.82
CA THR A 171 12.56 -14.09 -11.38
C THR A 171 11.27 -13.36 -11.02
N ALA A 172 10.70 -13.64 -9.84
CA ALA A 172 9.49 -12.97 -9.37
C ALA A 172 9.63 -11.44 -9.30
N GLY A 173 10.85 -10.94 -9.01
CA GLY A 173 11.16 -9.51 -8.96
C GLY A 173 11.11 -8.78 -10.31
N ASP A 174 11.09 -9.51 -11.42
CA ASP A 174 11.02 -8.94 -12.77
C ASP A 174 9.58 -8.67 -13.24
N ILE A 175 8.59 -9.06 -12.44
CA ILE A 175 7.18 -9.10 -12.84
C ILE A 175 6.39 -8.04 -12.06
N LEU A 176 5.70 -7.17 -12.79
CA LEU A 176 4.85 -6.13 -12.21
C LEU A 176 3.39 -6.28 -12.68
N ILE A 177 2.46 -6.43 -11.74
CA ILE A 177 1.03 -6.53 -12.00
C ILE A 177 0.37 -5.18 -11.73
N LEU A 178 -0.08 -4.50 -12.79
CA LEU A 178 -0.75 -3.20 -12.68
C LEU A 178 -2.27 -3.36 -12.73
N VAL A 179 -2.97 -2.81 -11.73
CA VAL A 179 -4.42 -2.84 -11.63
C VAL A 179 -4.99 -1.44 -11.48
N ARG A 180 -6.14 -1.15 -12.11
CA ARG A 180 -6.81 0.16 -12.01
C ARG A 180 -7.40 0.41 -10.62
N ARG A 181 -7.93 -0.64 -9.98
CA ARG A 181 -8.51 -0.59 -8.62
C ARG A 181 -8.00 -1.81 -7.85
N ARG A 182 -7.59 -1.60 -6.59
CA ARG A 182 -7.05 -2.68 -5.73
C ARG A 182 -8.11 -3.72 -5.37
N HIS A 183 -9.32 -3.28 -5.05
CA HIS A 183 -10.46 -4.18 -4.81
C HIS A 183 -11.32 -4.34 -6.06
N PRO A 184 -11.88 -5.53 -6.32
CA PRO A 184 -11.82 -6.76 -5.51
C PRO A 184 -10.66 -7.74 -5.85
N PHE A 185 -9.78 -7.39 -6.79
CA PHE A 185 -8.89 -8.35 -7.46
C PHE A 185 -7.56 -8.66 -6.73
N VAL A 186 -6.99 -7.71 -5.98
CA VAL A 186 -5.64 -7.89 -5.41
C VAL A 186 -5.56 -9.02 -4.38
N ARG A 187 -6.58 -9.17 -3.52
CA ARG A 187 -6.60 -10.25 -2.51
C ARG A 187 -6.57 -11.65 -3.15
N PRO A 188 -7.47 -11.98 -4.10
CA PRO A 188 -7.37 -13.21 -4.89
C PRO A 188 -6.01 -13.41 -5.57
N MET A 189 -5.41 -12.34 -6.11
CA MET A 189 -4.10 -12.41 -6.78
C MET A 189 -2.98 -12.79 -5.80
N VAL A 190 -2.91 -12.15 -4.64
CA VAL A 190 -1.91 -12.47 -3.60
C VAL A 190 -2.08 -13.91 -3.13
N ALA A 191 -3.31 -14.35 -2.86
CA ALA A 191 -3.58 -15.72 -2.46
C ALA A 191 -3.13 -16.73 -3.53
N ALA A 192 -3.42 -16.47 -4.80
CA ALA A 192 -3.02 -17.34 -5.91
C ALA A 192 -1.49 -17.44 -6.11
N LEU A 193 -0.76 -16.34 -5.87
CA LEU A 193 0.71 -16.30 -5.93
C LEU A 193 1.34 -17.04 -4.74
N LYS A 194 0.85 -16.78 -3.51
CA LYS A 194 1.31 -17.49 -2.29
C LYS A 194 1.07 -18.99 -2.39
N ALA A 195 -0.08 -19.42 -2.95
CA ALA A 195 -0.38 -20.84 -3.18
C ALA A 195 0.64 -21.53 -4.09
N ARG A 196 1.27 -20.79 -5.01
CA ARG A 196 2.30 -21.27 -5.94
C ARG A 196 3.73 -20.98 -5.47
N ARG A 197 3.89 -20.49 -4.23
CA ARG A 197 5.18 -20.12 -3.62
C ARG A 197 5.96 -19.10 -4.46
N ILE A 198 5.25 -18.17 -5.09
CA ILE A 198 5.85 -17.03 -5.79
C ILE A 198 5.97 -15.88 -4.78
N ASP A 199 7.17 -15.30 -4.66
CA ASP A 199 7.42 -14.16 -3.79
C ASP A 199 6.67 -12.92 -4.30
N VAL A 200 5.95 -12.24 -3.41
CA VAL A 200 5.15 -11.05 -3.75
C VAL A 200 5.53 -9.89 -2.84
N ALA A 201 6.00 -8.80 -3.43
CA ALA A 201 6.21 -7.55 -2.71
C ALA A 201 4.89 -6.76 -2.57
N GLY A 202 4.63 -6.20 -1.39
CA GLY A 202 3.58 -5.19 -1.20
C GLY A 202 2.15 -5.72 -0.96
N ALA A 203 1.98 -7.03 -0.72
CA ALA A 203 0.73 -7.57 -0.17
C ALA A 203 0.50 -7.12 1.29
N ASP A 204 1.56 -6.75 1.99
CA ASP A 204 1.58 -6.50 3.44
C ASP A 204 1.14 -5.09 3.85
N ARG A 205 0.77 -4.21 2.91
CA ARG A 205 0.01 -2.97 3.21
C ARG A 205 -1.48 -3.25 3.45
N LEU A 206 -1.82 -4.41 4.04
CA LEU A 206 -3.02 -4.52 4.86
C LEU A 206 -2.92 -3.40 5.89
N LYS A 207 -4.03 -2.71 6.18
CA LYS A 207 -4.02 -1.64 7.19
C LYS A 207 -3.40 -2.21 8.45
N LEU A 208 -2.18 -1.81 8.74
CA LEU A 208 -1.40 -2.41 9.81
C LEU A 208 -2.13 -2.20 11.14
N SER A 209 -2.81 -1.06 11.27
CA SER A 209 -3.74 -0.70 12.34
C SER A 209 -4.96 -1.62 12.49
N ASP A 210 -5.36 -2.38 11.47
CA ASP A 210 -6.47 -3.34 11.56
C ASP A 210 -5.98 -4.70 12.10
N GLN A 211 -4.66 -4.92 12.19
CA GLN A 211 -4.10 -6.16 12.74
C GLN A 211 -4.19 -6.16 14.27
N ILE A 212 -4.71 -7.24 14.85
CA ILE A 212 -4.95 -7.36 16.30
C ILE A 212 -3.65 -7.12 17.10
N ALA A 213 -2.54 -7.75 16.67
CA ALA A 213 -1.24 -7.57 17.33
C ALA A 213 -0.79 -6.10 17.37
N VAL A 214 -1.07 -5.34 16.31
CA VAL A 214 -0.71 -3.93 16.21
C VAL A 214 -1.67 -3.09 17.05
N GLN A 215 -2.96 -3.42 17.09
CA GLN A 215 -3.95 -2.76 17.95
C GLN A 215 -3.61 -2.91 19.44
N ASP A 216 -3.12 -4.09 19.85
CA ASP A 216 -2.67 -4.34 21.22
C ASP A 216 -1.45 -3.47 21.56
N LEU A 217 -0.46 -3.39 20.66
CA LEU A 217 0.72 -2.55 20.83
C LEU A 217 0.39 -1.04 20.81
N MET A 218 -0.57 -0.62 19.98
CA MET A 218 -1.07 0.75 19.96
C MET A 218 -1.81 1.09 21.26
N SER A 219 -2.66 0.19 21.76
CA SER A 219 -3.36 0.36 23.05
C SER A 219 -2.37 0.45 24.21
N LEU A 220 -1.28 -0.33 24.17
CA LEU A 220 -0.20 -0.20 25.14
C LEU A 220 0.44 1.18 25.08
N ALA A 221 0.82 1.63 23.90
CA ALA A 221 1.44 2.93 23.74
C ALA A 221 0.49 4.08 24.14
N ASP A 222 -0.81 4.00 23.84
CA ASP A 222 -1.81 4.96 24.31
C ASP A 222 -1.84 5.02 25.83
N PHE A 223 -1.93 3.88 26.51
CA PHE A 223 -1.91 3.83 27.98
C PHE A 223 -0.62 4.42 28.57
N LEU A 224 0.54 4.15 27.96
CA LEU A 224 1.81 4.69 28.44
C LEU A 224 1.86 6.21 28.32
N THR A 225 1.22 6.78 27.28
CA THR A 225 1.13 8.23 27.09
C THR A 225 0.02 8.89 27.92
N LEU A 226 -1.10 8.20 28.15
CA LEU A 226 -2.26 8.67 28.91
C LEU A 226 -2.72 7.58 29.91
N PRO A 227 -2.16 7.55 31.13
CA PRO A 227 -2.48 6.55 32.14
C PRO A 227 -3.93 6.59 32.66
N GLU A 228 -4.62 7.70 32.42
CA GLU A 228 -6.04 7.90 32.71
C GLU A 228 -6.96 7.25 31.66
N ASP A 229 -6.40 6.75 30.54
CA ASP A 229 -7.16 5.99 29.55
C ASP A 229 -7.45 4.57 30.06
N ASP A 230 -8.61 4.44 30.68
CA ASP A 230 -9.09 3.18 31.23
C ASP A 230 -9.35 2.12 30.15
N LEU A 231 -9.73 2.53 28.94
CA LEU A 231 -10.02 1.61 27.85
C LEU A 231 -8.71 1.04 27.28
N ALA A 232 -7.72 1.90 27.06
CA ALA A 232 -6.40 1.47 26.62
C ALA A 232 -5.78 0.48 27.61
N LEU A 233 -5.86 0.77 28.91
CA LEU A 233 -5.37 -0.15 29.94
C LEU A 233 -6.16 -1.47 29.96
N ALA A 234 -7.49 -1.43 29.88
CA ALA A 234 -8.32 -2.64 29.87
C ALA A 234 -8.00 -3.54 28.66
N ASN A 235 -7.82 -2.94 27.47
CA ASN A 235 -7.41 -3.66 26.26
C ASN A 235 -6.06 -4.35 26.46
N VAL A 236 -5.08 -3.63 27.02
CA VAL A 236 -3.74 -4.16 27.29
C VAL A 236 -3.78 -5.32 28.28
N LEU A 237 -4.52 -5.20 29.38
CA LEU A 237 -4.64 -6.28 30.38
C LEU A 237 -5.29 -7.54 29.80
N LYS A 238 -6.29 -7.39 28.92
CA LYS A 238 -6.96 -8.51 28.24
C LYS A 238 -6.17 -9.07 27.05
N SER A 239 -5.27 -8.27 26.48
CA SER A 239 -4.43 -8.67 25.35
C SER A 239 -3.51 -9.84 25.71
N PRO A 240 -2.91 -10.54 24.73
CA PRO A 240 -1.96 -11.64 24.99
C PRO A 240 -0.71 -11.23 25.78
N LEU A 241 -0.46 -9.93 25.99
CA LEU A 241 0.65 -9.43 26.82
C LEU A 241 0.51 -9.87 28.28
N PHE A 242 -0.71 -9.79 28.82
CA PHE A 242 -1.02 -10.14 30.22
C PHE A 242 -2.09 -11.22 30.36
N GLY A 243 -3.05 -11.28 29.44
CA GLY A 243 -4.03 -12.36 29.33
C GLY A 243 -5.05 -12.43 30.46
N PHE A 244 -5.47 -11.28 31.01
CA PHE A 244 -6.47 -11.25 32.09
C PHE A 244 -7.83 -11.72 31.57
N ASP A 245 -8.55 -12.47 32.41
CA ASP A 245 -9.93 -12.82 32.14
C ASP A 245 -10.91 -11.70 32.56
N ASP A 246 -12.19 -11.90 32.24
CA ASP A 246 -13.22 -10.91 32.51
C ASP A 246 -13.50 -10.74 34.01
N ASP A 247 -13.32 -11.79 34.80
CA ASP A 247 -13.53 -11.76 36.25
C ASP A 247 -12.42 -10.96 36.94
N GLN A 248 -11.17 -11.19 36.55
CA GLN A 248 -10.00 -10.45 37.02
C GLN A 248 -10.11 -8.95 36.71
N LEU A 249 -10.56 -8.61 35.51
CA LEU A 249 -10.77 -7.21 35.13
C LEU A 249 -11.93 -6.60 35.92
N LEU A 250 -13.01 -7.35 36.14
CA LEU A 250 -14.16 -6.89 36.92
C LEU A 250 -13.79 -6.67 38.39
N ASP A 251 -12.97 -7.53 39.00
CA ASP A 251 -12.51 -7.37 40.39
C ASP A 251 -11.81 -6.03 40.62
N ILE A 252 -11.02 -5.58 39.65
CA ILE A 252 -10.30 -4.30 39.72
C ILE A 252 -11.19 -3.12 39.29
N ALA A 253 -12.07 -3.34 38.31
CA ALA A 253 -12.85 -2.26 37.70
C ALA A 253 -14.17 -1.97 38.44
N HIS A 254 -14.74 -2.95 39.14
CA HIS A 254 -16.06 -2.84 39.74
C HIS A 254 -16.07 -1.84 40.90
N ASN A 255 -17.05 -0.92 40.86
CA ASN A 255 -17.26 0.11 41.89
C ASN A 255 -16.04 1.01 42.18
N ARG A 256 -15.09 1.12 41.24
CA ARG A 256 -13.93 2.00 41.37
C ARG A 256 -14.34 3.47 41.32
N LYS A 257 -13.64 4.30 42.08
CA LYS A 257 -13.86 5.77 42.14
C LYS A 257 -12.81 6.59 41.39
N GLY A 258 -11.85 5.94 40.74
CA GLY A 258 -10.72 6.58 40.06
C GLY A 258 -10.26 5.78 38.84
N PRO A 259 -9.16 6.19 38.18
CA PRO A 259 -8.66 5.53 36.98
C PRO A 259 -8.26 4.08 37.25
N LEU A 260 -8.39 3.23 36.24
CA LEU A 260 -8.15 1.79 36.31
C LEU A 260 -6.70 1.51 36.72
N TRP A 261 -5.76 2.36 36.29
CA TRP A 261 -4.36 2.26 36.71
C TRP A 261 -4.18 2.37 38.23
N LYS A 262 -4.89 3.29 38.88
CA LYS A 262 -4.83 3.42 40.34
C LYS A 262 -5.45 2.19 41.01
N ALA A 263 -6.58 1.70 40.50
CA ALA A 263 -7.22 0.50 41.03
C ALA A 263 -6.29 -0.72 40.92
N LEU A 264 -5.59 -0.90 39.79
CA LEU A 264 -4.60 -1.97 39.61
C LEU A 264 -3.44 -1.85 40.62
N LEU A 265 -2.96 -0.63 40.89
CA LEU A 265 -1.90 -0.41 41.89
C LEU A 265 -2.36 -0.67 43.32
N ASP A 266 -3.62 -0.40 43.63
CA ASP A 266 -4.21 -0.62 44.95
C ASP A 266 -4.43 -2.12 45.20
N HIS A 267 -4.85 -2.87 44.18
CA HIS A 267 -5.08 -4.33 44.23
C HIS A 267 -3.85 -5.18 43.87
N ARG A 268 -2.66 -4.56 43.70
CA ARG A 268 -1.45 -5.27 43.27
C ARG A 268 -1.06 -6.44 44.18
N SER A 269 -1.41 -6.36 45.47
CA SER A 269 -1.08 -7.38 46.47
C SER A 269 -2.07 -8.55 46.48
N ASP A 270 -3.18 -8.43 45.75
CA ASP A 270 -4.29 -9.38 45.83
C ASP A 270 -4.09 -10.58 44.90
N HIS A 271 -3.35 -10.40 43.80
CA HIS A 271 -3.06 -11.47 42.85
C HIS A 271 -1.66 -11.32 42.23
N PRO A 272 -0.87 -12.41 42.09
CA PRO A 272 0.47 -12.36 41.50
C PRO A 272 0.49 -11.76 40.07
N ALA A 273 -0.54 -12.03 39.27
CA ALA A 273 -0.66 -11.46 37.93
C ALA A 273 -0.84 -9.94 37.95
N TYR A 274 -1.49 -9.38 38.97
CA TYR A 274 -1.67 -7.93 39.12
C TYR A 274 -0.36 -7.27 39.52
N GLU A 275 0.43 -7.93 40.37
CA GLU A 275 1.77 -7.49 40.73
C GLU A 275 2.70 -7.48 39.52
N GLU A 276 2.74 -8.56 38.73
CA GLU A 276 3.54 -8.66 37.50
C GLU A 276 3.15 -7.56 36.50
N ALA A 277 1.84 -7.41 36.24
CA ALA A 277 1.34 -6.39 35.32
C ALA A 277 1.68 -4.97 35.78
N ALA A 278 1.43 -4.65 37.06
CA ALA A 278 1.74 -3.35 37.62
C ALA A 278 3.26 -3.05 37.59
N ALA A 279 4.11 -4.05 37.85
CA ALA A 279 5.55 -3.89 37.81
C ALA A 279 6.05 -3.61 36.39
N LEU A 280 5.62 -4.40 35.40
CA LEU A 280 6.00 -4.24 34.00
C LEU A 280 5.49 -2.92 33.42
N LEU A 281 4.21 -2.59 33.59
CA LEU A 281 3.63 -1.34 33.10
C LEU A 281 4.31 -0.11 33.69
N ARG A 282 4.67 -0.14 34.97
CA ARG A 282 5.41 0.95 35.63
C ARG A 282 6.82 1.11 35.04
N ASP A 283 7.49 0.01 34.74
CA ASP A 283 8.83 0.04 34.15
C ASP A 283 8.81 0.49 32.69
N TRP A 284 7.85 0.00 31.89
CA TRP A 284 7.62 0.47 30.52
C TRP A 284 7.32 1.95 30.47
N ARG A 285 6.49 2.46 31.39
CA ARG A 285 6.18 3.88 31.44
C ARG A 285 7.40 4.75 31.75
N ARG A 286 8.28 4.30 32.64
CA ARG A 286 9.56 4.98 32.91
C ARG A 286 10.47 5.00 31.68
N ARG A 287 10.46 3.94 30.87
CA ARG A 287 11.29 3.82 29.66
C ARG A 287 10.74 4.61 28.48
N ALA A 288 9.42 4.61 28.29
CA ALA A 288 8.73 5.27 27.19
C ALA A 288 8.98 6.79 27.14
N ASP A 289 9.25 7.41 28.30
CA ASP A 289 9.56 8.85 28.40
C ASP A 289 10.94 9.23 27.82
N PHE A 290 11.87 8.28 27.69
CA PHE A 290 13.27 8.57 27.35
C PHE A 290 13.81 7.78 26.15
N LEU A 291 13.09 6.77 25.68
CA LEU A 291 13.53 5.93 24.57
C LEU A 291 12.80 6.28 23.27
N PRO A 292 13.48 6.21 22.11
CA PRO A 292 12.82 6.23 20.82
C PRO A 292 11.79 5.09 20.68
N PRO A 293 10.66 5.32 19.96
CA PRO A 293 9.66 4.32 19.65
C PRO A 293 10.20 2.94 19.25
N TYR A 294 11.17 2.87 18.35
CA TYR A 294 11.73 1.57 17.94
C TYR A 294 12.45 0.87 19.09
N GLU A 295 13.36 1.57 19.77
CA GLU A 295 14.15 1.01 20.87
C GLU A 295 13.25 0.55 22.02
N PHE A 296 12.18 1.32 22.30
CA PHE A 296 11.17 0.96 23.29
C PHE A 296 10.41 -0.31 22.89
N LEU A 297 9.83 -0.35 21.68
CA LEU A 297 9.02 -1.48 21.22
C LEU A 297 9.87 -2.75 21.06
N ALA A 298 11.06 -2.65 20.46
CA ALA A 298 11.97 -3.77 20.29
C ALA A 298 12.46 -4.31 21.65
N GLY A 299 12.80 -3.40 22.58
CA GLY A 299 13.19 -3.78 23.93
C GLY A 299 12.07 -4.52 24.66
N MET A 300 10.82 -4.06 24.55
CA MET A 300 9.68 -4.72 25.17
C MET A 300 9.36 -6.09 24.53
N LEU A 301 9.40 -6.17 23.20
CA LEU A 301 9.08 -7.40 22.47
C LEU A 301 10.13 -8.51 22.70
N GLU A 302 11.40 -8.17 22.64
CA GLU A 302 12.50 -9.13 22.71
C GLU A 302 12.99 -9.37 24.15
N ARG A 303 13.40 -8.30 24.86
CA ARG A 303 14.02 -8.43 26.20
C ARG A 303 13.01 -8.84 27.25
N ASP A 304 11.80 -8.28 27.20
CA ASP A 304 10.74 -8.56 28.17
C ASP A 304 9.88 -9.78 27.73
N GLY A 305 10.21 -10.42 26.59
CA GLY A 305 9.62 -11.68 26.13
C GLY A 305 8.20 -11.58 25.58
N MET A 306 7.69 -10.37 25.35
CA MET A 306 6.30 -10.15 24.94
C MET A 306 6.00 -10.67 23.53
N ARG A 307 7.00 -10.72 22.64
CA ARG A 307 6.85 -11.28 21.29
C ARG A 307 6.42 -12.74 21.35
N GLN A 308 7.02 -13.54 22.24
CA GLN A 308 6.67 -14.95 22.38
C GLN A 308 5.23 -15.13 22.87
N ARG A 309 4.76 -14.27 23.78
CA ARG A 309 3.37 -14.30 24.27
C ARG A 309 2.36 -13.96 23.18
N LEU A 310 2.64 -12.91 22.38
CA LEU A 310 1.81 -12.54 21.24
C LEU A 310 1.72 -13.67 20.21
N LEU A 311 2.86 -14.25 19.82
CA LEU A 311 2.90 -15.34 18.83
C LEU A 311 2.25 -16.63 19.33
N ALA A 312 2.39 -16.96 20.61
CA ALA A 312 1.77 -18.15 21.19
C ALA A 312 0.23 -18.09 21.11
N ARG A 313 -0.36 -16.89 21.17
CA ARG A 313 -1.81 -16.71 21.16
C ARG A 313 -2.40 -16.40 19.78
N LEU A 314 -1.73 -15.54 19.01
CA LEU A 314 -2.20 -15.05 17.71
C LEU A 314 -1.69 -15.87 16.53
N GLY A 315 -0.71 -16.76 16.76
CA GLY A 315 -0.08 -17.57 15.73
C GLY A 315 1.11 -16.90 15.06
N PRO A 316 1.83 -17.63 14.18
CA PRO A 316 3.05 -17.15 13.54
C PRO A 316 2.80 -15.98 12.58
N GLU A 317 1.60 -15.86 12.01
CA GLU A 317 1.23 -14.79 11.08
C GLU A 317 1.28 -13.39 11.72
N ALA A 318 1.19 -13.29 13.05
CA ALA A 318 1.33 -12.03 13.76
C ALA A 318 2.77 -11.49 13.75
N ALA A 319 3.77 -12.34 13.51
CA ALA A 319 5.19 -11.94 13.49
C ALA A 319 5.44 -10.87 12.42
N ASP A 320 4.90 -11.08 11.22
CA ASP A 320 5.06 -10.17 10.08
C ASP A 320 4.48 -8.78 10.40
N SER A 321 3.33 -8.73 11.07
CA SER A 321 2.69 -7.46 11.46
C SER A 321 3.46 -6.72 12.56
N ILE A 322 4.04 -7.46 13.50
CA ILE A 322 4.88 -6.89 14.57
C ILE A 322 6.18 -6.33 13.97
N ASP A 323 6.82 -7.07 13.08
CA ASP A 323 8.07 -6.66 12.44
C ASP A 323 7.86 -5.44 11.54
N GLU A 324 6.74 -5.37 10.83
CA GLU A 324 6.39 -4.17 10.05
C GLU A 324 6.13 -2.95 10.95
N MET A 325 5.48 -3.11 12.11
CA MET A 325 5.32 -2.02 13.07
C MET A 325 6.67 -1.51 13.58
N LEU A 326 7.64 -2.40 13.80
CA LEU A 326 9.00 -2.03 14.18
C LEU A 326 9.72 -1.28 13.05
N ASN A 327 9.58 -1.71 11.80
CA ASN A 327 10.14 -1.00 10.64
C ASN A 327 9.56 0.42 10.52
N LEU A 328 8.26 0.59 10.74
CA LEU A 328 7.63 1.90 10.76
C LEU A 328 8.11 2.77 11.92
N ALA A 329 8.40 2.17 13.08
CA ALA A 329 8.99 2.90 14.21
C ALA A 329 10.40 3.40 13.88
N ILE A 330 11.24 2.59 13.24
CA ILE A 330 12.57 3.02 12.75
C ILE A 330 12.42 4.19 11.77
N ALA A 331 11.51 4.06 10.80
CA ALA A 331 11.30 5.11 9.82
C ALA A 331 10.83 6.42 10.48
N PHE A 332 9.96 6.35 11.49
CA PHE A 332 9.53 7.53 12.22
C PHE A 332 10.68 8.20 12.99
N ASP A 333 11.54 7.40 13.63
CA ASP A 333 12.70 7.88 14.39
C ASP A 333 13.72 8.62 13.50
N ASP A 334 13.81 8.28 12.21
CA ASP A 334 14.63 9.00 11.22
C ASP A 334 13.99 10.33 10.75
N LEU A 335 12.66 10.43 10.74
CA LEU A 335 11.94 11.58 10.19
C LEU A 335 11.65 12.69 11.22
N ALA A 336 11.45 12.33 12.49
CA ALA A 336 10.94 13.24 13.52
C ALA A 336 11.64 13.04 14.87
N PRO A 337 11.57 14.02 15.79
CA PRO A 337 12.08 13.83 17.15
C PRO A 337 11.40 12.61 17.81
N PRO A 338 12.17 11.76 18.51
CA PRO A 338 11.66 10.53 19.10
C PRO A 338 10.56 10.85 20.13
N SER A 339 9.36 10.37 19.87
CA SER A 339 8.21 10.52 20.76
C SER A 339 7.19 9.42 20.48
N LEU A 340 6.82 8.66 21.52
CA LEU A 340 5.81 7.62 21.39
C LEU A 340 4.43 8.21 21.00
N THR A 341 4.06 9.36 21.57
CA THR A 341 2.85 10.10 21.20
C THR A 341 2.90 10.56 19.74
N GLY A 342 4.06 11.08 19.30
CA GLY A 342 4.28 11.50 17.92
C GLY A 342 4.17 10.34 16.94
N PHE A 343 4.78 9.20 17.27
CA PHE A 343 4.71 7.98 16.49
C PHE A 343 3.27 7.46 16.35
N LEU A 344 2.48 7.43 17.44
CA LEU A 344 1.09 7.00 17.38
C LEU A 344 0.22 7.93 16.53
N ALA A 345 0.41 9.25 16.67
CA ALA A 345 -0.29 10.23 15.85
C ALA A 345 0.08 10.08 14.37
N TRP A 346 1.37 9.89 14.08
CA TRP A 346 1.87 9.62 12.75
C TRP A 346 1.31 8.32 12.18
N LEU A 347 1.36 7.20 12.92
CA LEU A 347 0.85 5.91 12.47
C LEU A 347 -0.66 5.98 12.14
N ARG A 348 -1.46 6.65 12.98
CA ARG A 348 -2.89 6.89 12.75
C ARG A 348 -3.15 7.82 11.56
N ALA A 349 -2.29 8.81 11.36
CA ALA A 349 -2.36 9.73 10.24
C ALA A 349 -1.95 9.04 8.94
N SER A 350 -0.88 8.25 8.96
CA SER A 350 -0.43 7.40 7.86
C SER A 350 -1.50 6.38 7.51
N ASP A 351 -2.22 5.78 8.45
CA ASP A 351 -3.37 4.93 8.13
C ASP A 351 -4.49 5.69 7.37
N ARG A 352 -4.62 7.01 7.59
CA ARG A 352 -5.49 7.89 6.81
C ARG A 352 -4.84 8.40 5.51
N GLU A 353 -3.53 8.55 5.48
CA GLU A 353 -2.72 9.12 4.39
C GLU A 353 -2.15 8.09 3.41
N ILE A 354 -2.10 6.77 3.72
CA ILE A 354 -1.69 5.65 2.83
C ILE A 354 -2.60 5.51 1.58
N LYS A 355 -3.57 6.42 1.40
CA LYS A 355 -4.15 6.75 0.09
C LYS A 355 -3.19 7.51 -0.85
N ARG A 356 -2.08 8.03 -0.37
CA ARG A 356 -1.08 8.85 -1.06
C ARG A 356 0.27 8.50 -0.45
N ASP A 357 0.99 7.60 -1.11
CA ASP A 357 2.45 7.51 -1.15
C ASP A 357 2.81 6.10 -1.61
N MET A 358 2.59 5.93 -2.91
CA MET A 358 3.44 5.08 -3.72
C MET A 358 4.35 6.04 -4.47
N GLU A 359 5.54 6.30 -3.94
CA GLU A 359 6.74 6.62 -4.73
C GLU A 359 7.91 6.89 -3.77
N HIS A 360 8.82 5.93 -3.66
CA HIS A 360 10.25 6.15 -3.90
C HIS A 360 10.85 4.81 -4.33
N GLY A 361 11.24 4.74 -5.60
CA GLY A 361 11.76 3.58 -6.32
C GLY A 361 11.95 3.93 -7.78
#